data_AF-X1RPL4-F1
#
_entry.id   AF-X1RPL4-F1
#
_cell.length_a   1.000
_cell.length_b   1.000
_cell.length_c   1.000
_cell.angle_alpha   90.00
_cell.angle_beta   90.00
_cell.angle_gamma   90.00
#
_symmetry.space_group_name_H-M   'P 1'
#
loop_
_entity.id
_entity.type
_entity.pdbx_description
1 polymer ?
#
loop_
_entity_poly.entity_id
_entity_poly.type
_entity_poly.pdbx_seq_one_letter_code
_entity_poly.pdbx_strand_id
1 'polypeptide(L)'
;KDLIGDKTTIGIIPHRSLFYLPFQALKGEDGFLVDRYDLFYIPSASVYSYCLSKNKENKESYLGFGNPFFGEGGSPPLPFSAEEVEIVARNFAFNDVFIDKEATETKFKEICSNFDVIHLSTHGLADDQRPLFSVISLAQDEQNDGDVLAYEVFSLNLKANLVALGACETGLGKLSEAEGLVGLVRSFLYAGTPTVIASLWSVLDRPTMELFIKFFDSYSPLR
;
A
#
# COMPACT_ATOMS: atom_id res chain seq x y z
N LYS A 1 5.92 35.16 7.27
CA LYS A 1 5.88 34.45 8.58
C LYS A 1 6.07 32.98 8.28
N ASP A 2 7.04 32.34 8.91
CA ASP A 2 7.13 30.88 8.87
C ASP A 2 5.89 30.32 9.59
N LEU A 3 5.03 29.63 8.83
CA LEU A 3 3.79 29.04 9.33
C LEU A 3 4.01 27.61 9.86
N ILE A 4 5.17 27.01 9.57
CA ILE A 4 5.49 25.62 9.92
C ILE A 4 6.25 25.59 11.27
N GLY A 5 7.09 26.58 11.55
CA GLY A 5 7.73 26.73 12.85
C GLY A 5 8.63 25.54 13.22
N ASP A 6 8.42 24.96 14.40
CA ASP A 6 9.21 23.84 14.94
C ASP A 6 8.66 22.45 14.58
N LYS A 7 7.65 22.36 13.71
CA LYS A 7 7.04 21.08 13.33
C LYS A 7 7.97 20.27 12.44
N THR A 8 8.18 19.00 12.81
CA THR A 8 8.94 18.02 12.03
C THR A 8 8.05 17.15 11.15
N THR A 9 6.73 17.13 11.40
CA THR A 9 5.77 16.31 10.64
C THR A 9 4.71 17.21 10.01
N ILE A 10 4.42 17.00 8.73
CA ILE A 10 3.47 17.79 7.95
C ILE A 10 2.47 16.84 7.27
N GLY A 11 1.19 17.00 7.64
CA GLY A 11 0.07 16.37 6.95
C GLY A 11 -0.44 17.28 5.83
N ILE A 12 -0.57 16.75 4.62
CA ILE A 12 -1.01 17.48 3.43
C ILE A 12 -2.41 17.01 3.05
N ILE A 13 -3.36 17.95 2.92
CA ILE A 13 -4.67 17.71 2.34
C ILE A 13 -4.64 18.28 0.91
N PRO A 14 -4.23 17.50 -0.09
CA PRO A 14 -4.17 18.00 -1.47
C PRO A 14 -5.57 18.14 -2.05
N HIS A 15 -5.70 19.01 -3.04
CA HIS A 15 -6.93 19.22 -3.80
C HIS A 15 -6.69 18.95 -5.29
N ARG A 16 -7.51 18.09 -5.90
CA ARG A 16 -7.45 17.72 -7.33
C ARG A 16 -6.05 17.24 -7.76
N SER A 17 -5.47 17.86 -8.78
CA SER A 17 -4.15 17.52 -9.33
C SER A 17 -3.00 17.59 -8.33
N LEU A 18 -3.19 18.15 -7.15
CA LEU A 18 -2.18 18.11 -6.08
C LEU A 18 -2.01 16.72 -5.45
N PHE A 19 -2.97 15.80 -5.63
CA PHE A 19 -2.79 14.39 -5.21
C PHE A 19 -1.65 13.67 -5.96
N TYR A 20 -1.17 14.29 -7.05
CA TYR A 20 -0.18 13.75 -7.97
C TYR A 20 1.20 14.37 -7.77
N LEU A 21 1.25 15.46 -6.99
CA LEU A 21 2.48 16.17 -6.74
C LEU A 21 3.25 15.38 -5.68
N PRO A 22 4.45 14.86 -5.97
CA PRO A 22 5.27 14.23 -4.94
C PRO A 22 5.85 15.33 -4.04
N PHE A 23 5.09 15.79 -3.04
CA PHE A 23 5.50 16.85 -2.13
C PHE A 23 6.84 16.53 -1.46
N GLN A 24 7.09 15.25 -1.16
CA GLN A 24 8.36 14.73 -0.66
C GLN A 24 9.55 15.14 -1.56
N ALA A 25 9.37 15.14 -2.88
CA ALA A 25 10.40 15.43 -3.88
C ALA A 25 10.47 16.92 -4.28
N LEU A 26 9.64 17.79 -3.70
CA LEU A 26 9.76 19.23 -3.93
C LEU A 26 11.07 19.75 -3.33
N LYS A 27 11.77 20.58 -4.09
CA LYS A 27 13.06 21.15 -3.69
C LYS A 27 12.91 22.64 -3.41
N GLY A 28 13.24 23.04 -2.19
CA GLY A 28 13.40 24.45 -1.80
C GLY A 28 14.88 24.87 -1.80
N GLU A 29 15.15 26.04 -1.21
CA GLU A 29 16.53 26.54 -1.05
C GLU A 29 17.39 25.61 -0.18
N ASP A 30 16.79 24.95 0.82
CA ASP A 30 17.49 24.08 1.78
C ASP A 30 17.47 22.58 1.40
N GLY A 31 17.15 22.24 0.15
CA GLY A 31 17.08 20.84 -0.31
C GLY A 31 15.66 20.31 -0.47
N PHE A 32 15.50 18.98 -0.47
CA PHE A 32 14.19 18.36 -0.66
C PHE A 32 13.35 18.44 0.63
N LEU A 33 12.02 18.46 0.49
CA LEU A 33 11.15 18.52 1.66
C LEU A 33 11.25 17.26 2.52
N VAL A 34 11.43 16.08 1.91
CA VAL A 34 11.59 14.81 2.64
C VAL A 34 12.84 14.76 3.52
N ASP A 35 13.88 15.54 3.19
CA ASP A 35 15.10 15.61 4.01
C ASP A 35 14.87 16.39 5.33
N ARG A 36 13.72 17.09 5.45
CA ARG A 36 13.43 18.02 6.55
C ARG A 36 12.17 17.67 7.33
N TYR A 37 11.19 17.07 6.66
CA TYR A 37 9.88 16.81 7.24
C TYR A 37 9.41 15.40 6.97
N ASP A 38 8.78 14.80 7.98
CA ASP A 38 7.95 13.61 7.82
C ASP A 38 6.64 14.02 7.16
N LEU A 39 6.45 13.62 5.90
CA LEU A 39 5.34 14.06 5.06
C LEU A 39 4.36 12.93 4.82
N PHE A 40 3.07 13.19 5.07
CA PHE A 40 2.00 12.25 4.77
C PHE A 40 0.80 12.95 4.15
N TYR A 41 0.00 12.19 3.41
CA TYR A 41 -1.20 12.68 2.75
C TYR A 41 -2.44 12.30 3.53
N ILE A 42 -3.41 13.19 3.51
CA ILE A 42 -4.71 13.01 4.16
C ILE A 42 -5.80 13.35 3.15
N PRO A 43 -6.78 12.47 2.90
CA PRO A 43 -7.89 12.79 2.00
C PRO A 43 -8.75 13.96 2.49
N SER A 44 -8.97 14.07 3.81
CA SER A 44 -9.69 15.17 4.46
C SER A 44 -9.43 15.18 5.97
N ALA A 45 -9.72 16.30 6.64
CA ALA A 45 -9.61 16.38 8.11
C ALA A 45 -10.51 15.37 8.84
N SER A 46 -11.70 15.05 8.29
CA SER A 46 -12.59 14.04 8.85
C SER A 46 -12.01 12.63 8.74
N VAL A 47 -11.38 12.30 7.62
CA VAL A 47 -10.68 11.02 7.44
C VAL A 47 -9.48 10.94 8.39
N TYR A 48 -8.73 12.03 8.59
CA TYR A 48 -7.65 12.03 9.58
C TYR A 48 -8.13 11.71 11.00
N SER A 49 -9.20 12.38 11.45
CA SER A 49 -9.80 12.11 12.76
C SER A 49 -10.26 10.65 12.89
N TYR A 50 -10.86 10.11 11.82
CA TYR A 50 -11.21 8.70 11.75
C TYR A 50 -9.98 7.79 11.87
N CYS A 51 -8.92 8.01 11.09
CA CYS A 51 -7.69 7.22 11.15
C CYS A 51 -7.04 7.27 12.54
N LEU A 52 -7.01 8.43 13.20
CA LEU A 52 -6.49 8.55 14.57
C LEU A 52 -7.25 7.65 15.55
N SER A 53 -8.57 7.50 15.39
CA SER A 53 -9.37 6.60 16.23
C SER A 53 -9.14 5.10 15.98
N LYS A 54 -8.51 4.76 14.84
CA LYS A 54 -8.26 3.38 14.41
C LYS A 54 -6.84 2.91 14.71
N ASN A 55 -5.93 3.83 15.01
CA ASN A 55 -4.55 3.50 15.31
C ASN A 55 -4.43 2.69 16.60
N LYS A 56 -3.91 1.46 16.47
CA LYS A 56 -3.57 0.57 17.58
C LYS A 56 -2.05 0.45 17.54
N GLU A 57 -1.36 0.67 18.64
CA GLU A 57 0.12 0.65 18.63
C GLU A 57 0.73 -0.74 18.40
N ASN A 58 -0.09 -1.76 18.10
CA ASN A 58 0.35 -3.13 17.89
C ASN A 58 0.95 -3.34 16.48
N LYS A 59 2.08 -4.03 16.41
CA LYS A 59 2.79 -4.32 15.14
C LYS A 59 3.31 -5.75 15.08
N GLU A 60 2.82 -6.66 15.93
CA GLU A 60 3.42 -7.97 16.18
C GLU A 60 3.24 -8.97 15.02
N SER A 61 2.19 -8.79 14.21
CA SER A 61 1.81 -9.74 13.17
C SER A 61 1.85 -9.16 11.75
N TYR A 62 2.34 -9.96 10.80
CA TYR A 62 2.52 -9.57 9.40
C TYR A 62 1.87 -10.56 8.43
N LEU A 63 1.17 -10.03 7.43
CA LEU A 63 0.61 -10.79 6.33
C LEU A 63 1.22 -10.31 5.01
N GLY A 64 1.95 -11.18 4.32
CA GLY A 64 2.61 -10.88 3.04
C GLY A 64 2.00 -11.64 1.87
N PHE A 65 1.75 -10.96 0.76
CA PHE A 65 1.44 -11.57 -0.54
C PHE A 65 2.46 -11.08 -1.57
N GLY A 66 3.14 -12.01 -2.24
CA GLY A 66 4.23 -11.71 -3.18
C GLY A 66 4.15 -12.55 -4.46
N ASN A 67 4.48 -11.98 -5.61
CA ASN A 67 4.55 -12.68 -6.90
C ASN A 67 3.41 -13.71 -7.18
N PRO A 68 2.13 -13.32 -7.25
CA PRO A 68 1.06 -14.27 -7.53
C PRO A 68 1.18 -14.90 -8.91
N PHE A 69 0.69 -16.14 -9.06
CA PHE A 69 0.69 -16.85 -10.34
C PHE A 69 -0.57 -16.52 -11.16
N PHE A 70 -0.39 -15.87 -12.31
CA PHE A 70 -1.49 -15.42 -13.19
C PHE A 70 -1.82 -16.38 -14.35
N GLY A 71 -1.18 -17.54 -14.43
CA GLY A 71 -1.38 -18.48 -15.55
C GLY A 71 -0.69 -18.07 -16.85
N GLU A 72 -0.88 -18.88 -17.90
CA GLU A 72 -0.35 -18.58 -19.23
C GLU A 72 -1.06 -17.37 -19.85
N GLY A 73 -0.30 -16.36 -20.26
CA GLY A 73 -0.84 -15.12 -20.84
C GLY A 73 -1.35 -14.10 -19.83
N GLY A 74 -1.22 -14.38 -18.53
CA GLY A 74 -1.46 -13.42 -17.45
C GLY A 74 -0.36 -12.37 -17.31
N SER A 75 -0.43 -11.58 -16.23
CA SER A 75 0.57 -10.56 -15.92
C SER A 75 1.98 -11.16 -15.76
N PRO A 76 3.04 -10.41 -16.12
CA PRO A 76 4.41 -10.90 -15.99
C PRO A 76 4.75 -11.22 -14.52
N PRO A 77 5.64 -12.18 -14.24
CA PRO A 77 6.06 -12.45 -12.87
C PRO A 77 6.88 -11.28 -12.29
N LEU A 78 6.76 -11.10 -10.98
CA LEU A 78 7.50 -10.15 -10.15
C LEU A 78 8.41 -10.94 -9.18
N PRO A 79 9.50 -11.55 -9.65
CA PRO A 79 10.28 -12.46 -8.81
C PRO A 79 10.87 -11.80 -7.55
N PHE A 80 11.17 -10.50 -7.58
CA PHE A 80 11.70 -9.81 -6.39
C PHE A 80 10.59 -9.52 -5.36
N SER A 81 9.33 -9.47 -5.78
CA SER A 81 8.18 -9.36 -4.88
C SER A 81 8.04 -10.56 -3.93
N ALA A 82 8.30 -11.78 -4.40
CA ALA A 82 8.32 -12.96 -3.52
C ALA A 82 9.45 -12.84 -2.46
N GLU A 83 10.66 -12.50 -2.91
CA GLU A 83 11.81 -12.29 -2.03
C GLU A 83 11.55 -11.15 -1.03
N GLU A 84 10.91 -10.06 -1.46
CA GLU A 84 10.53 -8.92 -0.64
C GLU A 84 9.67 -9.34 0.55
N VAL A 85 8.55 -10.04 0.31
CA VAL A 85 7.61 -10.38 1.38
C VAL A 85 8.18 -11.42 2.34
N GLU A 86 9.00 -12.34 1.85
CA GLU A 86 9.69 -13.34 2.67
C GLU A 86 10.78 -12.72 3.56
N ILE A 87 11.54 -11.75 3.05
CA ILE A 87 12.56 -11.05 3.84
C ILE A 87 11.88 -10.19 4.90
N VAL A 88 10.85 -9.41 4.50
CA VAL A 88 10.12 -8.53 5.41
C VAL A 88 9.45 -9.33 6.54
N ALA A 89 8.90 -10.51 6.27
CA ALA A 89 8.25 -11.35 7.27
C ALA A 89 9.15 -11.70 8.47
N ARG A 90 10.47 -11.78 8.26
CA ARG A 90 11.46 -12.09 9.33
C ARG A 90 11.54 -11.02 10.41
N ASN A 91 10.99 -9.83 10.14
CA ASN A 91 10.93 -8.72 11.08
C ASN A 91 9.74 -8.81 12.05
N PHE A 92 8.93 -9.87 11.99
CA PHE A 92 7.70 -10.02 12.76
C PHE A 92 7.64 -11.38 13.47
N ALA A 93 7.14 -11.38 14.71
CA ALA A 93 7.06 -12.57 15.55
C ALA A 93 6.05 -13.60 15.00
N PHE A 94 4.95 -13.11 14.45
CA PHE A 94 3.92 -13.90 13.80
C PHE A 94 3.80 -13.43 12.36
N ASN A 95 3.90 -14.34 11.40
CA ASN A 95 3.74 -13.99 10.01
C ASN A 95 3.12 -15.14 9.22
N ASP A 96 2.29 -14.76 8.26
CA ASP A 96 1.86 -15.63 7.16
C ASP A 96 2.30 -14.97 5.85
N VAL A 97 2.90 -15.75 4.95
CA VAL A 97 3.35 -15.30 3.63
C VAL A 97 2.80 -16.25 2.58
N PHE A 98 2.21 -15.67 1.53
CA PHE A 98 1.65 -16.41 0.41
C PHE A 98 2.29 -15.92 -0.90
N ILE A 99 2.75 -16.87 -1.71
CA ILE A 99 3.41 -16.61 -2.99
C ILE A 99 2.87 -17.51 -4.10
N ASP A 100 3.15 -17.16 -5.35
CA ASP A 100 2.77 -17.92 -6.53
C ASP A 100 1.27 -18.28 -6.51
N LYS A 101 0.93 -19.57 -6.56
CA LYS A 101 -0.46 -20.07 -6.60
C LYS A 101 -1.19 -19.95 -5.28
N GLU A 102 -0.47 -19.77 -4.17
CA GLU A 102 -1.07 -19.66 -2.83
C GLU A 102 -1.44 -18.21 -2.51
N ALA A 103 -0.89 -17.24 -3.24
CA ALA A 103 -1.17 -15.82 -3.09
C ALA A 103 -2.55 -15.45 -3.66
N THR A 104 -3.61 -16.08 -3.19
CA THR A 104 -4.97 -15.94 -3.74
C THR A 104 -5.79 -14.87 -3.04
N GLU A 105 -6.75 -14.33 -3.77
CA GLU A 105 -7.76 -13.42 -3.24
C GLU A 105 -8.60 -14.03 -2.13
N THR A 106 -8.99 -15.31 -2.26
CA THR A 106 -9.73 -16.04 -1.23
C THR A 106 -8.96 -16.03 0.07
N LYS A 107 -7.66 -16.37 0.01
CA LYS A 107 -6.80 -16.41 1.20
C LYS A 107 -6.70 -15.04 1.85
N PHE A 108 -6.48 -14.00 1.04
CA PHE A 108 -6.44 -12.63 1.53
C PHE A 108 -7.72 -12.23 2.25
N LYS A 109 -8.89 -12.40 1.62
CA LYS A 109 -10.20 -12.03 2.21
C LYS A 109 -10.50 -12.81 3.49
N GLU A 110 -10.09 -14.09 3.58
CA GLU A 110 -10.29 -14.93 4.77
C GLU A 110 -9.52 -14.45 6.01
N ILE A 111 -8.25 -14.04 5.85
CA ILE A 111 -7.34 -13.88 6.98
C ILE A 111 -6.88 -12.44 7.24
N CYS A 112 -7.04 -11.52 6.28
CA CYS A 112 -6.54 -10.14 6.36
C CYS A 112 -6.95 -9.39 7.64
N SER A 113 -8.10 -9.73 8.23
CA SER A 113 -8.61 -9.08 9.43
C SER A 113 -7.89 -9.50 10.73
N ASN A 114 -6.92 -10.42 10.66
CA ASN A 114 -6.22 -10.98 11.81
C ASN A 114 -4.78 -10.47 12.00
N PHE A 115 -4.31 -9.58 11.13
CA PHE A 115 -2.92 -9.11 11.14
C PHE A 115 -2.83 -7.61 11.42
N ASP A 116 -1.72 -7.20 12.04
CA ASP A 116 -1.40 -5.78 12.35
C ASP A 116 -0.77 -5.07 11.15
N VAL A 117 -0.09 -5.81 10.28
CA VAL A 117 0.54 -5.32 9.06
C VAL A 117 0.12 -6.20 7.89
N ILE A 118 -0.34 -5.57 6.82
CA ILE A 118 -0.63 -6.24 5.55
C ILE A 118 0.31 -5.66 4.50
N HIS A 119 0.94 -6.52 3.73
CA HIS A 119 1.83 -6.15 2.64
C HIS A 119 1.46 -6.90 1.37
N LEU A 120 0.98 -6.15 0.38
CA LEU A 120 0.55 -6.67 -0.92
C LEU A 120 1.56 -6.21 -1.96
N SER A 121 2.55 -7.05 -2.23
CA SER A 121 3.56 -6.87 -3.25
C SER A 121 3.12 -7.67 -4.48
N THR A 122 2.52 -7.01 -5.46
CA THR A 122 1.91 -7.68 -6.62
C THR A 122 1.65 -6.67 -7.74
N HIS A 123 0.83 -6.98 -8.73
CA HIS A 123 0.28 -5.99 -9.65
C HIS A 123 -0.96 -5.32 -9.08
N GLY A 124 -1.16 -4.07 -9.47
CA GLY A 124 -2.41 -3.37 -9.26
C GLY A 124 -2.62 -2.34 -10.34
N LEU A 125 -3.88 -2.01 -10.58
CA LEU A 125 -4.28 -1.05 -11.60
C LEU A 125 -5.28 -0.07 -11.00
N ALA A 126 -4.90 1.21 -11.03
CA ALA A 126 -5.79 2.31 -10.71
C ALA A 126 -6.74 2.58 -11.89
N ASP A 127 -8.05 2.62 -11.63
CA ASP A 127 -9.07 3.08 -12.59
C ASP A 127 -9.55 4.47 -12.16
N ASP A 128 -9.04 5.51 -12.82
CA ASP A 128 -9.32 6.89 -12.41
C ASP A 128 -10.73 7.35 -12.76
N GLN A 129 -11.32 6.75 -13.80
CA GLN A 129 -12.70 7.04 -14.19
C GLN A 129 -13.70 6.33 -13.26
N ARG A 130 -13.30 5.19 -12.72
CA ARG A 130 -14.09 4.38 -11.81
C ARG A 130 -13.22 3.91 -10.63
N PRO A 131 -12.90 4.79 -9.66
CA PRO A 131 -11.95 4.46 -8.58
C PRO A 131 -12.28 3.20 -7.78
N LEU A 132 -13.56 2.89 -7.62
CA LEU A 132 -14.05 1.67 -6.94
C LEU A 132 -13.77 0.36 -7.71
N PHE A 133 -13.40 0.45 -8.98
CA PHE A 133 -13.00 -0.67 -9.84
C PHE A 133 -11.48 -0.74 -10.02
N SER A 134 -10.72 0.06 -9.27
CA SER A 134 -9.28 -0.17 -9.14
C SER A 134 -9.03 -1.52 -8.49
N VAL A 135 -7.96 -2.20 -8.88
CA VAL A 135 -7.75 -3.61 -8.58
C VAL A 135 -6.35 -3.88 -8.04
N ILE A 136 -6.26 -4.85 -7.13
CA ILE A 136 -5.01 -5.53 -6.76
C ILE A 136 -5.15 -6.97 -7.26
N SER A 137 -4.26 -7.38 -8.16
CA SER A 137 -4.34 -8.70 -8.76
C SER A 137 -3.55 -9.71 -7.93
N LEU A 138 -4.18 -10.82 -7.63
CA LEU A 138 -3.71 -11.99 -6.90
C LEU A 138 -3.92 -13.23 -7.75
N ALA A 139 -3.50 -14.39 -7.24
CA ALA A 139 -3.69 -15.64 -7.96
C ALA A 139 -5.18 -16.02 -7.97
N GLN A 140 -5.68 -16.38 -9.14
CA GLN A 140 -7.01 -16.95 -9.31
C GLN A 140 -7.10 -18.32 -8.64
N ASP A 141 -8.24 -18.62 -8.02
CA ASP A 141 -8.58 -19.96 -7.53
C ASP A 141 -10.01 -20.36 -7.93
N GLU A 142 -10.52 -21.45 -7.35
CA GLU A 142 -11.88 -21.94 -7.67
C GLU A 142 -12.99 -21.01 -7.16
N GLN A 143 -12.72 -20.16 -6.17
CA GLN A 143 -13.71 -19.32 -5.51
C GLN A 143 -13.73 -17.88 -6.01
N ASN A 144 -12.56 -17.32 -6.35
CA ASN A 144 -12.43 -15.94 -6.80
C ASN A 144 -11.56 -15.82 -8.05
N ASP A 145 -11.78 -14.76 -8.83
CA ASP A 145 -11.08 -14.49 -10.09
C ASP A 145 -9.65 -13.95 -9.89
N GLY A 146 -9.27 -13.60 -8.66
CA GLY A 146 -7.95 -13.12 -8.30
C GLY A 146 -7.86 -11.59 -8.27
N ASP A 147 -8.90 -10.87 -8.70
CA ASP A 147 -8.89 -9.42 -8.78
C ASP A 147 -9.59 -8.80 -7.56
N VAL A 148 -8.81 -8.39 -6.56
CA VAL A 148 -9.34 -7.72 -5.37
C VAL A 148 -9.72 -6.28 -5.73
N LEU A 149 -11.01 -6.03 -5.92
CA LEU A 149 -11.52 -4.73 -6.33
C LEU A 149 -11.67 -3.79 -5.13
N ALA A 150 -11.46 -2.49 -5.37
CA ALA A 150 -11.51 -1.47 -4.33
C ALA A 150 -12.86 -1.45 -3.59
N TYR A 151 -14.01 -1.70 -4.24
CA TYR A 151 -15.31 -1.81 -3.56
C TYR A 151 -15.43 -3.04 -2.64
N GLU A 152 -14.68 -4.11 -2.90
CA GLU A 152 -14.67 -5.29 -2.05
C GLU A 152 -13.86 -5.02 -0.79
N VAL A 153 -12.72 -4.35 -0.95
CA VAL A 153 -11.90 -3.87 0.17
C VAL A 153 -12.73 -2.99 1.11
N PHE A 154 -13.60 -2.12 0.57
CA PHE A 154 -14.50 -1.29 1.39
C PHE A 154 -15.40 -2.08 2.36
N SER A 155 -15.68 -3.35 2.06
CA SER A 155 -16.53 -4.21 2.87
C SER A 155 -15.76 -5.03 3.90
N LEU A 156 -14.42 -4.96 3.90
CA LEU A 156 -13.57 -5.64 4.87
C LEU A 156 -13.59 -4.92 6.22
N ASN A 157 -13.19 -5.63 7.28
CA ASN A 157 -13.05 -5.10 8.63
C ASN A 157 -11.62 -5.36 9.15
N LEU A 158 -10.68 -4.61 8.61
CA LEU A 158 -9.27 -4.75 8.90
C LEU A 158 -8.94 -4.29 10.33
N LYS A 159 -8.03 -5.04 10.96
CA LYS A 159 -7.39 -4.64 12.22
C LYS A 159 -5.99 -4.07 12.02
N ALA A 160 -5.46 -4.15 10.80
CA ALA A 160 -4.13 -3.73 10.45
C ALA A 160 -3.90 -2.23 10.70
N ASN A 161 -2.77 -1.89 11.30
CA ASN A 161 -2.30 -0.52 11.50
C ASN A 161 -1.59 0.03 10.26
N LEU A 162 -1.14 -0.86 9.39
CA LEU A 162 -0.49 -0.52 8.14
C LEU A 162 -0.92 -1.50 7.04
N VAL A 163 -1.32 -0.93 5.91
CA VAL A 163 -1.37 -1.64 4.63
C VAL A 163 -0.30 -1.05 3.71
N ALA A 164 0.67 -1.86 3.33
CA ALA A 164 1.67 -1.52 2.33
C ALA A 164 1.28 -2.13 0.98
N LEU A 165 1.18 -1.28 -0.04
CA LEU A 165 0.88 -1.66 -1.40
C LEU A 165 2.16 -1.49 -2.24
N GLY A 166 2.83 -2.60 -2.53
CA GLY A 166 3.79 -2.70 -3.63
C GLY A 166 3.10 -2.82 -5.00
N ALA A 167 1.77 -2.70 -5.02
CA ALA A 167 0.89 -3.09 -6.12
C ALA A 167 0.78 -2.10 -7.29
N CYS A 168 1.89 -1.60 -7.85
CA CYS A 168 1.81 -0.57 -8.92
C CYS A 168 2.69 -0.84 -10.14
N GLU A 169 3.09 -2.08 -10.40
CA GLU A 169 3.84 -2.42 -11.60
C GLU A 169 2.93 -2.46 -12.84
N THR A 170 2.63 -1.31 -13.43
CA THR A 170 1.88 -1.23 -14.69
C THR A 170 2.84 -1.01 -15.85
N GLY A 171 3.44 -2.11 -16.32
CA GLY A 171 4.11 -2.19 -17.62
C GLY A 171 3.17 -2.09 -18.83
N LEU A 172 1.88 -1.80 -18.62
CA LEU A 172 0.83 -1.75 -19.64
C LEU A 172 0.31 -0.31 -19.72
N GLY A 173 0.87 0.45 -20.67
CA GLY A 173 0.66 1.89 -20.81
C GLY A 173 -0.79 2.34 -20.72
N LYS A 174 -1.08 3.08 -19.66
CA LYS A 174 -1.79 4.36 -19.62
C LYS A 174 -1.32 5.05 -18.35
N LEU A 175 -0.89 6.30 -18.46
CA LEU A 175 -0.65 7.16 -17.30
C LEU A 175 -1.95 7.18 -16.49
N SER A 176 -1.95 6.61 -15.28
CA SER A 176 -3.09 6.72 -14.38
C SER A 176 -3.14 8.15 -13.87
N GLU A 177 -4.29 8.77 -14.02
CA GLU A 177 -4.63 9.98 -13.34
C GLU A 177 -5.05 9.69 -11.88
N ALA A 178 -4.14 9.52 -10.88
CA ALA A 178 -4.25 9.37 -9.40
C ALA A 178 -5.60 9.38 -8.60
N GLU A 179 -6.78 9.71 -9.12
CA GLU A 179 -8.07 9.40 -8.51
C GLU A 179 -8.30 7.89 -8.32
N GLY A 180 -7.71 7.00 -9.13
CA GLY A 180 -7.79 5.54 -8.94
C GLY A 180 -6.94 5.04 -7.77
N LEU A 181 -5.77 5.65 -7.53
CA LEU A 181 -4.96 5.42 -6.33
C LEU A 181 -5.71 5.89 -5.07
N VAL A 182 -6.40 7.03 -5.19
CA VAL A 182 -7.32 7.52 -4.16
C VAL A 182 -8.46 6.51 -3.89
N GLY A 183 -8.90 5.76 -4.90
CA GLY A 183 -9.88 4.67 -4.75
C GLY A 183 -9.40 3.59 -3.77
N LEU A 184 -8.30 2.89 -4.10
CA LEU A 184 -7.74 1.83 -3.25
C LEU A 184 -7.33 2.34 -1.87
N VAL A 185 -6.61 3.47 -1.81
CA VAL A 185 -6.19 4.05 -0.52
C VAL A 185 -7.41 4.35 0.34
N ARG A 186 -8.45 4.98 -0.20
CA ARG A 186 -9.69 5.23 0.56
C ARG A 186 -10.34 3.92 0.99
N SER A 187 -10.45 2.93 0.11
CA SER A 187 -11.03 1.63 0.47
C SER A 187 -10.36 1.03 1.69
N PHE A 188 -9.03 0.97 1.71
CA PHE A 188 -8.27 0.42 2.85
C PHE A 188 -8.45 1.25 4.11
N LEU A 189 -8.39 2.59 4.00
CA LEU A 189 -8.63 3.47 5.15
C LEU A 189 -10.01 3.20 5.76
N TYR A 190 -11.07 3.16 4.92
CA TYR A 190 -12.42 2.87 5.38
C TYR A 190 -12.58 1.45 5.93
N ALA A 191 -11.91 0.47 5.34
CA ALA A 191 -11.88 -0.92 5.81
C ALA A 191 -11.28 -1.06 7.23
N GLY A 192 -10.57 -0.04 7.72
CA GLY A 192 -10.21 0.08 9.13
C GLY A 192 -8.74 0.39 9.39
N THR A 193 -7.89 0.40 8.37
CA THR A 193 -6.48 0.73 8.57
C THR A 193 -6.28 2.24 8.72
N PRO A 194 -5.47 2.72 9.68
CA PRO A 194 -5.18 4.14 9.82
C PRO A 194 -4.13 4.62 8.79
N THR A 195 -3.34 3.71 8.20
CA THR A 195 -2.18 4.05 7.37
C THR A 195 -2.10 3.17 6.14
N VAL A 196 -1.92 3.78 4.98
CA VAL A 196 -1.64 3.08 3.71
C VAL A 196 -0.37 3.65 3.10
N ILE A 197 0.54 2.77 2.69
CA ILE A 197 1.70 3.12 1.84
C ILE A 197 1.38 2.64 0.44
N ALA A 198 1.52 3.53 -0.54
CA ALA A 198 1.35 3.21 -1.94
C ALA A 198 2.20 4.14 -2.81
N SER A 199 2.57 3.69 -4.01
CA SER A 199 3.30 4.51 -4.98
C SER A 199 2.35 5.38 -5.81
N LEU A 200 2.82 6.57 -6.18
CA LEU A 200 2.06 7.49 -7.05
C LEU A 200 2.05 7.07 -8.53
N TRP A 201 3.01 6.26 -8.97
CA TRP A 201 3.17 5.80 -10.35
C TRP A 201 3.87 4.44 -10.39
N SER A 202 4.01 3.86 -11.59
CA SER A 202 4.66 2.57 -11.77
C SER A 202 6.14 2.61 -11.44
N VAL A 203 6.57 1.65 -10.61
CA VAL A 203 7.95 1.48 -10.16
C VAL A 203 8.48 0.13 -10.66
N LEU A 204 9.80 -0.05 -10.60
CA LEU A 204 10.46 -1.30 -10.97
C LEU A 204 10.49 -2.24 -9.77
N ASP A 205 10.29 -3.55 -10.01
CA ASP A 205 10.27 -4.62 -9.00
C ASP A 205 11.46 -4.56 -8.03
N ARG A 206 12.68 -4.71 -8.53
CA ARG A 206 13.88 -4.77 -7.67
C ARG A 206 14.13 -3.52 -6.81
N PRO A 207 14.13 -2.28 -7.34
CA PRO A 207 14.29 -1.09 -6.49
C PRO A 207 13.20 -0.96 -5.43
N THR A 208 11.98 -1.42 -5.72
CA THR A 208 10.84 -1.40 -4.80
C THR A 208 11.08 -2.39 -3.65
N MET A 209 11.55 -3.60 -3.95
CA MET A 209 12.04 -4.56 -2.96
C MET A 209 13.09 -3.95 -2.03
N GLU A 210 14.12 -3.33 -2.58
CA GLU A 210 15.19 -2.74 -1.77
C GLU A 210 14.67 -1.61 -0.86
N LEU A 211 13.65 -0.86 -1.30
CA LEU A 211 13.00 0.18 -0.51
C LEU A 211 12.14 -0.41 0.62
N PHE A 212 11.26 -1.38 0.32
CA PHE A 212 10.38 -1.97 1.32
C PHE A 212 11.13 -2.76 2.38
N ILE A 213 12.20 -3.48 2.00
CA ILE A 213 13.08 -4.14 2.98
C ILE A 213 13.64 -3.11 3.97
N LYS A 214 14.19 -2.00 3.46
CA LYS A 214 14.73 -0.93 4.33
C LYS A 214 13.64 -0.27 5.19
N PHE A 215 12.48 -0.01 4.61
CA PHE A 215 11.34 0.56 5.33
C PHE A 215 10.91 -0.34 6.49
N PHE A 216 10.69 -1.63 6.23
CA PHE A 216 10.22 -2.57 7.24
C PHE A 216 11.27 -2.91 8.29
N ASP A 217 12.55 -2.88 7.93
CA ASP A 217 13.66 -2.95 8.86
C ASP A 217 13.63 -1.82 9.90
N SER A 218 13.23 -0.61 9.51
CA SER A 218 13.05 0.53 10.42
C SER A 218 11.69 0.53 11.12
N TYR A 219 10.68 -0.14 10.55
CA TYR A 219 9.33 -0.20 11.10
C TYR A 219 9.13 -1.31 12.15
N SER A 220 9.94 -2.37 12.08
CA SER A 220 9.81 -3.61 12.87
C SER A 220 9.64 -3.38 14.38
N PRO A 221 8.73 -4.11 15.05
CA PRO A 221 8.64 -4.13 16.51
C PRO A 221 9.76 -4.95 17.19
N LEU A 222 10.53 -5.75 16.44
CA LEU A 222 11.60 -6.61 16.98
C LEU A 222 12.96 -5.89 17.09
N ARG A 223 12.98 -4.57 16.84
CA ARG A 223 14.14 -3.69 17.04
C ARG A 223 13.93 -2.73 18.21
#